data_AF-A0A448XQ16-F1
#
_entry.id   AF-A0A448XQ16-F1
#
_cell.length_a   1.000
_cell.length_b   1.000
_cell.length_c   1.000
_cell.angle_alpha   90.00
_cell.angle_beta   90.00
_cell.angle_gamma   90.00
#
_symmetry.space_group_name_H-M   'P 1'
#
loop_
_entity.id
_entity.type
_entity.pdbx_description
1 polymer ?
#
loop_
_entity_poly.entity_id
_entity_poly.type
_entity_poly.pdbx_seq_one_letter_code
_entity_poly.pdbx_strand_id
1 'polypeptide(L)'
;MHSCTIPSPDQASISFTKDEFPRPNTTIASLARLKTVFHATSSFVAELNSTEGNYTEKRNYFPSVTAGNSSGISDGAAFILLCSGSEAIRLGIS
;
A
#
# COMPACT_ATOMS: atom_id res chain seq x y z
N MET A 1 17.05 -7.14 12.79
CA MET A 1 16.55 -6.03 11.94
C MET A 1 17.76 -5.29 11.41
N HIS A 2 17.91 -5.22 10.09
CA HIS A 2 18.95 -4.38 9.48
C HIS A 2 18.44 -2.93 9.54
N SER A 3 19.06 -2.09 10.38
CA SER A 3 18.73 -0.66 10.45
C SER A 3 19.32 0.04 9.22
N CYS A 4 18.51 0.81 8.50
CA CYS A 4 19.03 1.69 7.46
C CYS A 4 19.55 2.97 8.13
N THR A 5 20.76 3.41 7.78
CA THR A 5 21.36 4.62 8.36
C THR A 5 21.21 5.78 7.39
N ILE A 6 20.57 6.86 7.84
CA ILE A 6 20.39 8.07 7.04
C ILE A 6 21.55 9.02 7.35
N PRO A 7 22.36 9.41 6.36
CA PRO A 7 23.43 10.39 6.58
C PRO A 7 22.81 11.78 6.83
N SER A 8 23.33 12.49 7.83
CA SER A 8 22.95 13.88 8.11
C SER A 8 24.18 14.78 7.96
N PRO A 9 24.07 15.95 7.31
CA PRO A 9 25.19 16.88 7.14
C PRO A 9 25.73 17.42 8.47
N ASP A 10 24.85 17.64 9.45
CA ASP A 10 25.15 18.41 10.67
C ASP A 10 25.12 17.58 11.96
N GLN A 11 24.76 16.29 11.89
CA GLN A 11 24.61 15.42 13.06
C GLN A 11 25.08 13.99 12.78
N ALA A 12 25.30 13.22 13.86
CA ALA A 12 25.57 11.80 13.76
C ALA A 12 24.42 11.07 13.03
N SER A 13 24.77 10.07 12.23
CA SER A 13 23.84 9.34 11.37
C SER A 13 22.64 8.78 12.14
N ILE A 14 21.42 8.96 11.61
CA ILE A 14 20.18 8.57 12.28
C ILE A 14 19.80 7.15 11.87
N SER A 15 19.47 6.30 12.85
CA SER A 15 19.02 4.93 12.58
C SER A 15 17.53 4.88 12.25
N PHE A 16 17.21 4.37 11.07
CA PHE A 16 15.85 4.09 10.64
C PHE A 16 15.47 2.64 10.97
N THR A 17 14.58 2.46 11.96
CA THR A 17 14.19 1.13 12.49
C THR A 17 12.69 0.94 12.67
N LYS A 18 11.91 2.00 12.57
CA LYS A 18 10.45 1.99 12.78
C LYS A 18 9.76 2.32 11.47
N ASP A 19 8.68 1.60 11.17
CA ASP A 19 7.83 1.90 10.03
C ASP A 19 7.18 3.28 10.18
N GLU A 20 7.39 4.15 9.19
CA GLU A 20 6.88 5.53 9.15
C GLU A 20 5.44 5.62 8.66
N PHE A 21 5.00 4.65 7.87
CA PHE A 21 3.71 4.72 7.21
C PHE A 21 2.50 4.55 8.16
N PRO A 22 2.54 3.71 9.22
CA PRO A 22 1.43 3.50 10.12
C PRO A 22 0.95 4.78 10.80
N ARG A 23 -0.35 5.07 10.68
CA ARG A 23 -1.04 6.18 11.34
C ARG A 23 -1.92 5.65 12.48
N PRO A 24 -1.38 5.44 13.70
CA PRO A 24 -2.08 4.74 14.78
C PRO A 24 -3.30 5.51 15.31
N ASN A 25 -3.33 6.84 15.17
CA ASN A 25 -4.43 7.68 15.67
C ASN A 25 -5.52 7.93 14.62
N THR A 26 -5.60 7.09 13.58
CA THR A 26 -6.62 7.22 12.51
C THR A 26 -8.02 6.96 13.05
N THR A 27 -8.99 7.79 12.68
CA THR A 27 -10.40 7.67 13.12
C THR A 27 -11.34 7.50 11.93
N ILE A 28 -12.50 6.86 12.15
CA ILE A 28 -13.55 6.71 11.10
C ILE A 28 -13.98 8.08 10.57
N ALA A 29 -14.14 9.07 11.46
CA ALA A 29 -14.50 10.43 11.07
C ALA A 29 -13.45 11.07 10.14
N SER A 30 -12.15 10.80 10.38
CA SER A 30 -11.09 11.30 9.49
C SER A 30 -11.07 10.61 8.13
N LEU A 31 -11.36 9.31 8.07
CA LEU A 31 -11.43 8.55 6.82
C LEU A 31 -12.64 8.95 5.97
N ALA A 32 -13.79 9.20 6.59
CA ALA A 32 -15.01 9.61 5.90
C ALA A 32 -14.89 10.98 5.20
N ARG A 33 -13.93 11.82 5.60
CA ARG A 33 -13.67 13.13 4.99
C ARG A 33 -12.75 13.06 3.77
N LEU A 34 -12.13 11.92 3.49
CA LEU A 34 -11.17 11.81 2.39
C LEU A 34 -11.88 11.84 1.04
N LYS A 35 -11.33 12.64 0.12
CA LYS A 35 -11.75 12.63 -1.27
C LYS A 35 -11.32 11.32 -1.93
N THR A 36 -12.13 10.87 -2.87
CA THR A 36 -11.82 9.67 -3.67
C THR A 36 -10.65 9.96 -4.60
N VAL A 37 -9.75 9.00 -4.74
CA VAL A 37 -8.53 9.14 -5.58
C VAL A 37 -8.88 8.94 -7.05
N PHE A 38 -9.85 8.05 -7.31
CA PHE A 38 -10.41 7.91 -8.64
C PHE A 38 -11.49 8.98 -8.80
N HIS A 39 -11.19 9.94 -9.66
CA HIS A 39 -12.20 10.84 -10.17
C HIS A 39 -13.18 10.01 -10.98
N ALA A 40 -14.47 10.23 -10.75
CA ALA A 40 -15.49 9.97 -11.74
C ALA A 40 -15.21 10.90 -12.94
N THR A 41 -14.17 10.60 -13.72
CA THR A 41 -13.92 11.33 -14.97
C THR A 41 -15.16 11.09 -15.79
N SER A 42 -15.89 12.16 -16.09
CA SER A 42 -17.19 12.11 -16.74
C SER A 42 -17.17 11.29 -18.03
N SER A 43 -16.01 11.12 -18.66
CA SER A 43 -15.78 10.25 -19.82
C SER A 43 -15.79 8.75 -19.49
N PHE A 44 -15.19 8.29 -18.39
CA PHE A 44 -15.18 6.86 -18.00
C PHE A 44 -16.49 6.45 -17.30
N VAL A 45 -17.08 7.38 -16.52
CA VAL A 45 -18.40 7.17 -15.91
C VAL A 45 -19.52 7.26 -16.93
N ALA A 46 -19.39 8.07 -17.98
CA ALA A 46 -20.31 7.99 -19.12
C ALA A 46 -20.19 6.64 -19.82
N GLU A 47 -18.99 6.08 -20.01
CA GLU A 47 -18.76 4.82 -20.71
C GLU A 47 -19.26 3.59 -19.92
N LEU A 48 -19.02 3.54 -18.60
CA LEU A 48 -19.60 2.53 -17.70
C LEU A 48 -21.12 2.62 -17.58
N ASN A 49 -21.68 3.81 -17.80
CA ASN A 49 -23.12 4.03 -17.89
C ASN A 49 -23.62 4.06 -19.35
N SER A 50 -22.75 3.82 -20.33
CA SER A 50 -23.09 3.83 -21.76
C SER A 50 -23.49 2.43 -22.20
N THR A 51 -24.47 2.40 -23.08
CA THR A 51 -25.23 1.22 -23.46
C THR A 51 -24.50 0.35 -24.49
N GLU A 52 -23.20 0.08 -24.37
CA GLU A 52 -22.51 -0.81 -25.32
C GLU A 52 -21.51 -1.74 -24.63
N GLY A 53 -22.03 -2.85 -24.09
CA GLY A 53 -21.26 -3.98 -23.58
C GLY A 53 -22.17 -5.12 -23.12
N ASN A 54 -21.74 -6.37 -23.32
CA ASN A 54 -22.50 -7.60 -23.03
C ASN A 54 -22.77 -7.89 -21.52
N TYR A 55 -22.68 -6.89 -20.64
CA TYR A 55 -22.98 -7.02 -19.21
C TYR A 55 -24.17 -6.13 -18.84
N THR A 56 -25.33 -6.77 -18.70
CA THR A 56 -26.62 -6.15 -18.35
C THR A 56 -26.77 -5.90 -16.86
N GLU A 57 -25.86 -5.11 -16.26
CA GLU A 57 -26.12 -4.55 -14.93
C GLU A 57 -25.56 -3.14 -14.82
N LYS A 58 -26.46 -2.16 -14.98
CA LYS A 58 -26.19 -0.74 -14.73
C LYS A 58 -25.77 -0.56 -13.27
N ARG A 59 -24.48 -0.46 -13.00
CA ARG A 59 -24.00 -0.11 -11.64
C ARG A 59 -23.78 1.39 -11.57
N ASN A 60 -24.56 2.06 -10.72
CA ASN A 60 -24.28 3.43 -10.28
C ASN A 60 -22.91 3.42 -9.58
N TYR A 61 -21.85 3.67 -10.34
CA TYR A 61 -20.49 3.65 -9.81
C TYR A 61 -20.23 4.93 -9.02
N PHE A 62 -20.27 4.79 -7.69
CA PHE A 62 -19.77 5.80 -6.78
C PHE A 62 -18.32 5.45 -6.42
N PRO A 63 -17.34 6.31 -6.72
CA PRO A 63 -15.97 6.03 -6.34
C PRO A 63 -15.89 5.93 -4.80
N SER A 64 -15.33 4.84 -4.30
CA SER A 64 -15.24 4.55 -2.85
C SER A 64 -13.79 4.43 -2.35
N VAL A 65 -12.83 4.32 -3.28
CA VAL A 65 -11.42 4.20 -2.94
C VAL A 65 -10.85 5.58 -2.63
N THR A 66 -10.25 5.69 -1.45
CA THR A 66 -9.61 6.90 -0.93
C THR A 66 -8.16 6.57 -0.57
N ALA A 67 -7.31 7.58 -0.44
CA ALA A 67 -5.92 7.36 -0.03
C ALA A 67 -5.78 6.70 1.36
N GLY A 68 -6.83 6.77 2.19
CA GLY A 68 -6.83 6.19 3.55
C GLY A 68 -7.33 4.74 3.62
N ASN A 69 -7.89 4.20 2.53
CA ASN A 69 -8.29 2.79 2.44
C ASN A 69 -7.51 1.98 1.39
N SER A 70 -6.58 2.63 0.69
CA SER A 70 -5.61 2.00 -0.19
C SER A 70 -4.25 1.84 0.49
N SER A 71 -3.39 0.99 -0.07
CA SER A 71 -1.98 0.92 0.33
C SER A 71 -1.27 2.25 0.08
N GLY A 72 -0.29 2.55 0.94
CA GLY A 72 0.63 3.65 0.73
C GLY A 72 1.68 3.36 -0.33
N ILE A 73 2.38 4.41 -0.74
CA ILE A 73 3.65 4.30 -1.44
C ILE A 73 4.74 4.24 -0.37
N SER A 74 5.58 3.21 -0.43
CA SER A 74 6.65 2.97 0.55
C SER A 74 7.92 2.48 -0.14
N ASP A 75 9.08 2.94 0.33
CA ASP A 75 10.38 2.40 -0.04
C ASP A 75 10.83 1.33 0.97
N GLY A 76 11.32 0.19 0.50
CA GLY A 76 11.76 -0.89 1.37
C GLY A 76 12.40 -2.05 0.62
N ALA A 77 13.15 -2.88 1.35
CA ALA A 77 13.76 -4.10 0.84
C ALA A 77 13.56 -5.25 1.82
N ALA A 78 13.33 -6.44 1.30
CA ALA A 78 13.22 -7.68 2.08
C ALA A 78 13.89 -8.83 1.31
N PHE A 79 14.41 -9.82 2.03
CA PHE A 79 14.94 -11.04 1.45
C PHE A 79 14.50 -12.25 2.29
N ILE A 80 14.38 -13.40 1.64
CA ILE A 80 14.13 -14.70 2.27
C ILE A 80 15.14 -15.69 1.70
N LEU A 81 15.71 -16.53 2.55
CA LEU A 81 16.54 -17.65 2.12
C LEU A 81 15.70 -18.93 2.11
N LEU A 82 15.69 -19.65 0.99
CA LEU A 82 14.98 -20.92 0.82
C LEU A 82 15.98 -22.05 0.59
N CYS A 83 15.79 -23.18 1.28
CA CYS A 83 16.55 -24.41 1.07
C CYS A 83 15.65 -25.63 1.36
N SER A 84 16.08 -26.83 0.96
CA SER A 84 15.38 -28.05 1.34
C SER A 84 15.54 -28.33 2.84
N GLY A 85 14.59 -29.05 3.44
CA GLY A 85 14.67 -29.40 4.87
C GLY A 85 15.93 -30.20 5.22
N SER A 86 16.36 -31.11 4.35
CA SER A 86 17.60 -31.88 4.55
C SER A 86 18.84 -30.98 4.55
N GLU A 87 18.84 -29.93 3.71
CA GLU A 87 19.93 -28.97 3.63
C GLU A 87 19.95 -28.02 4.83
N ALA A 88 18.77 -27.59 5.30
CA ALA A 88 18.65 -26.82 6.54
C ALA A 88 19.21 -27.58 7.76
N ILE A 89 18.88 -28.87 7.89
CA ILE A 89 19.42 -29.75 8.94
C ILE A 89 20.93 -29.92 8.79
N ARG A 90 21.41 -30.18 7.57
CA ARG A 90 22.85 -30.34 7.28
C ARG A 90 23.65 -29.08 7.64
N LEU A 91 23.07 -27.90 7.39
CA LEU A 91 23.67 -26.60 7.68
C LEU A 91 23.42 -26.13 9.13
N GLY A 92 22.63 -26.86 9.92
CA GLY A 92 22.34 -26.53 11.32
C GLY A 92 21.47 -25.28 11.51
N ILE A 93 20.63 -24.95 10.51
CA ILE A 93 19.76 -23.76 10.50
C ILE A 93 18.27 -24.09 10.68
N SER A 94 17.97 -25.31 11.15
CA SER A 94 16.62 -25.81 11.48
C SER A 94 16.47 -26.13 12.95
#